data_AF-A0AAX4HS82-F1
#
_entry.id   AF-A0AAX4HS82-F1
#
_cell.length_a   1.000
_cell.length_b   1.000
_cell.length_c   1.000
_cell.angle_alpha   90.00
_cell.angle_beta   90.00
_cell.angle_gamma   90.00
#
_symmetry.space_group_name_H-M   'P 1'
#
loop_
_entity.id
_entity.type
_entity.pdbx_description
1 polymer ?
#
loop_
_entity_poly.entity_id
_entity_poly.type
_entity_poly.pdbx_seq_one_letter_code
_entity_poly.pdbx_strand_id
1 'polypeptide(L)'
;MRLFTLLAFSFIVSTAQAQSISCTAQVFESFPDGSTRQERKELTVETENPVHISLSTDLDGRGFTLSGNKEYGPYFISITEEPDYTKGSLSTAEFSKDGRLQISIVDGRLVHKLECFKKN
;
A
#
# COMPACT_ATOMS: atom_id res chain seq x y z
N MET A 1 -32.42 -42.32 -38.75
CA MET A 1 -32.39 -41.76 -37.38
C MET A 1 -31.01 -41.17 -37.16
N ARG A 2 -30.84 -39.85 -37.35
CA ARG A 2 -29.52 -39.18 -37.31
C ARG A 2 -29.28 -38.65 -35.90
N LEU A 3 -28.24 -39.16 -35.25
CA LEU A 3 -27.76 -38.76 -33.93
C LEU A 3 -27.08 -37.38 -34.06
N PHE A 4 -27.62 -36.36 -33.40
CA PHE A 4 -26.97 -35.06 -33.26
C PHE A 4 -26.18 -35.04 -31.95
N THR A 5 -24.85 -35.10 -32.05
CA THR A 5 -23.94 -34.94 -30.92
C THR A 5 -23.78 -33.45 -30.63
N LEU A 6 -24.40 -32.96 -29.55
CA LEU A 6 -24.17 -31.61 -29.03
C LEU A 6 -22.82 -31.57 -28.31
N LEU A 7 -21.84 -30.88 -28.92
CA LEU A 7 -20.61 -30.46 -28.24
C LEU A 7 -20.94 -29.29 -27.30
N ALA A 8 -20.94 -29.56 -25.99
CA ALA A 8 -21.00 -28.54 -24.97
C ALA A 8 -19.64 -27.85 -24.85
N PHE A 9 -19.54 -26.62 -25.38
CA PHE A 9 -18.40 -25.74 -25.15
C PHE A 9 -18.50 -25.16 -23.74
N SER A 10 -17.78 -25.73 -22.78
CA SER A 10 -17.61 -25.16 -21.45
C SER A 10 -16.66 -23.96 -21.51
N PHE A 11 -17.21 -22.74 -21.50
CA PHE A 11 -16.45 -21.52 -21.30
C PHE A 11 -15.98 -21.47 -19.83
N ILE A 12 -14.69 -21.72 -19.59
CA ILE A 12 -14.05 -21.41 -18.31
C ILE A 12 -13.86 -19.89 -18.28
N VAL A 13 -14.75 -19.19 -17.58
CA VAL A 13 -14.57 -17.76 -17.28
C VAL A 13 -13.56 -17.66 -16.14
N SER A 14 -12.30 -17.40 -16.46
CA SER A 14 -11.30 -17.02 -15.47
C SER A 14 -11.63 -15.61 -14.97
N THR A 15 -12.24 -15.50 -13.79
CA THR A 15 -12.36 -14.22 -13.09
C THR A 15 -10.98 -13.83 -12.59
N ALA A 16 -10.36 -12.83 -13.21
CA ALA A 16 -9.19 -12.17 -12.63
C ALA A 16 -9.63 -11.59 -11.27
N GLN A 17 -9.12 -12.17 -10.19
CA GLN A 17 -9.39 -11.71 -8.83
C GLN A 17 -8.83 -10.29 -8.70
N ALA A 18 -9.70 -9.31 -8.43
CA ALA A 18 -9.30 -7.91 -8.34
C ALA A 18 -8.40 -7.72 -7.11
N GLN A 19 -7.09 -7.65 -7.32
CA GLN A 19 -6.12 -7.37 -6.27
C GLN A 19 -6.40 -5.97 -5.70
N SER A 20 -6.61 -5.88 -4.38
CA SER A 20 -6.81 -4.61 -3.67
C SER A 20 -5.67 -4.37 -2.71
N ILE A 21 -5.15 -3.14 -2.72
CA ILE A 21 -4.08 -2.68 -1.84
C ILE A 21 -4.61 -1.53 -1.01
N SER A 22 -4.44 -1.61 0.31
CA SER A 22 -4.80 -0.56 1.26
C SER A 22 -3.62 -0.25 2.15
N CYS A 23 -3.40 1.03 2.44
CA CYS A 23 -2.28 1.50 3.25
C CYS A 23 -2.73 2.51 4.28
N THR A 24 -2.09 2.48 5.45
CA THR A 24 -2.32 3.41 6.56
C THR A 24 -0.99 4.00 7.02
N ALA A 25 -0.90 5.33 7.01
CA ALA A 25 0.17 6.08 7.68
C ALA A 25 -0.17 6.21 9.17
N GLN A 26 0.82 6.05 10.03
CA GLN A 26 0.66 6.06 11.48
C GLN A 26 1.80 6.84 12.13
N VAL A 27 1.48 7.55 13.20
CA VAL A 27 2.44 8.29 14.05
C VAL A 27 2.33 7.74 15.46
N PHE A 28 3.47 7.46 16.08
CA PHE A 28 3.58 7.12 17.49
C PHE A 28 4.63 8.01 18.13
N GLU A 29 4.26 8.72 19.18
CA GLU A 29 5.19 9.56 19.93
C GLU A 29 5.06 9.28 21.42
N SER A 30 6.20 9.22 22.11
CA SER A 30 6.24 9.12 23.57
C SER A 30 6.90 10.34 24.19
N PHE A 31 6.27 10.90 25.22
CA PHE A 31 6.73 12.12 25.89
C PHE A 31 7.43 11.80 27.23
N PRO A 32 8.30 12.69 27.75
CA PRO A 32 9.01 12.46 29.01
C PRO A 32 8.11 12.32 30.24
N ASP A 33 6.90 12.86 30.18
CA ASP A 33 5.90 12.73 31.23
C ASP A 33 5.16 11.38 31.22
N GLY A 34 5.51 10.49 30.27
CA GLY A 34 4.91 9.17 30.11
C GLY A 34 3.64 9.16 29.25
N SER A 35 3.17 10.33 28.78
CA SER A 35 2.06 10.40 27.84
C SER A 35 2.48 9.93 26.43
N THR A 36 1.51 9.57 25.61
CA THR A 36 1.74 9.13 24.23
C THR A 36 0.77 9.80 23.27
N ARG A 37 1.23 10.03 22.03
CA ARG A 37 0.39 10.43 20.90
C ARG A 37 0.35 9.29 19.89
N GLN A 38 -0.83 8.99 19.39
CA GLN A 38 -1.04 8.06 18.31
C GLN A 38 -2.03 8.63 17.30
N GLU A 39 -1.61 8.69 16.05
CA GLU A 39 -2.46 9.13 14.95
C GLU A 39 -2.37 8.13 13.79
N ARG A 40 -3.45 8.04 13.03
CA ARG A 40 -3.52 7.18 11.85
C ARG A 40 -4.31 7.86 10.76
N LYS A 41 -3.91 7.64 9.50
CA LYS A 41 -4.62 8.13 8.33
C LYS A 41 -4.46 7.16 7.19
N GLU A 42 -5.58 6.78 6.59
CA GLU A 42 -5.58 5.95 5.38
C GLU A 42 -4.98 6.73 4.21
N LEU A 43 -4.29 6.00 3.33
CA LEU A 43 -3.86 6.53 2.05
C LEU A 43 -5.02 6.50 1.06
N THR A 44 -5.14 7.57 0.29
CA THR A 44 -6.12 7.72 -0.78
C THR A 44 -5.52 7.23 -2.09
N VAL A 45 -6.32 6.59 -2.92
CA VAL A 45 -5.89 6.19 -4.27
C VAL A 45 -5.81 7.43 -5.15
N GLU A 46 -4.61 7.77 -5.60
CA GLU A 46 -4.37 8.87 -6.54
C GLU A 46 -4.51 8.41 -7.99
N THR A 47 -4.07 7.17 -8.26
CA THR A 47 -4.13 6.56 -9.59
C THR A 47 -4.27 5.07 -9.45
N GLU A 48 -5.19 4.48 -10.21
CA GLU A 48 -5.32 3.04 -10.31
C GLU A 48 -5.71 2.64 -11.74
N ASN A 49 -4.99 1.67 -12.28
CA ASN A 49 -5.32 0.99 -13.52
C ASN A 49 -5.04 -0.52 -13.36
N PRO A 50 -5.30 -1.36 -14.37
CA PRO A 50 -5.14 -2.81 -14.21
C PRO A 50 -3.75 -3.28 -13.76
N VAL A 51 -2.69 -2.52 -14.08
CA VAL A 51 -1.30 -2.92 -13.81
C VAL A 51 -0.60 -2.06 -12.74
N HIS A 52 -1.10 -0.87 -12.45
CA HIS A 52 -0.42 0.12 -11.61
C HIS A 52 -1.35 0.74 -10.57
N ILE A 53 -0.81 1.02 -9.40
CA ILE A 53 -1.48 1.78 -8.35
C ILE A 53 -0.52 2.82 -7.75
N SER A 54 -1.07 3.96 -7.35
CA SER A 54 -0.42 4.96 -6.51
C SER A 54 -1.38 5.41 -5.42
N LEU A 55 -0.94 5.35 -4.17
CA LEU A 55 -1.69 5.85 -3.02
C LEU A 55 -0.88 6.92 -2.28
N SER A 56 -1.55 7.93 -1.72
CA SER A 56 -0.90 8.99 -0.96
C SER A 56 -1.69 9.47 0.25
N THR A 57 -1.00 10.05 1.24
CA THR A 57 -1.62 10.81 2.34
C THR A 57 -0.58 11.69 3.01
N ASP A 58 -1.02 12.79 3.61
CA ASP A 58 -0.19 13.62 4.49
C ASP A 58 -0.59 13.41 5.94
N LEU A 59 0.40 13.17 6.81
CA LEU A 59 0.23 13.01 8.25
C LEU A 59 1.45 13.56 8.98
N ASP A 60 1.22 14.41 9.98
CA ASP A 60 2.27 14.95 10.87
C ASP A 60 3.42 15.63 10.12
N GLY A 61 3.09 16.47 9.13
CA GLY A 61 4.07 17.17 8.31
C GLY A 61 4.93 16.24 7.45
N ARG A 62 4.44 15.04 7.15
CA ARG A 62 5.07 14.11 6.20
C ARG A 62 4.08 13.62 5.16
N GLY A 63 4.53 13.60 3.91
CA GLY A 63 3.82 12.97 2.80
C GLY A 63 4.24 11.52 2.66
N PHE A 64 3.28 10.60 2.66
CA PHE A 64 3.50 9.17 2.47
C PHE A 64 2.97 8.76 1.10
N THR A 65 3.77 8.03 0.33
CA THR A 65 3.37 7.52 -0.98
C THR A 65 3.78 6.06 -1.11
N LEU A 66 2.88 5.25 -1.67
CA LEU A 66 3.20 3.93 -2.20
C LEU A 66 2.77 3.87 -3.66
N SER A 67 3.66 3.48 -4.56
CA SER A 67 3.34 3.29 -5.98
C SER A 67 4.07 2.10 -6.58
N GLY A 68 3.45 1.41 -7.54
CA GLY A 68 4.08 0.24 -8.13
C GLY A 68 3.17 -0.60 -9.01
N ASN A 69 3.74 -1.67 -9.56
CA ASN A 69 2.98 -2.66 -10.30
C ASN A 69 2.15 -3.51 -9.34
N LYS A 70 0.82 -3.57 -9.55
CA LYS A 70 -0.12 -4.28 -8.68
C LYS A 70 0.25 -5.75 -8.51
N GLU A 71 0.73 -6.40 -9.57
CA GLU A 71 0.97 -7.84 -9.60
C GLU A 71 2.36 -8.22 -9.08
N TYR A 72 3.41 -7.59 -9.63
CA TYR A 72 4.78 -8.12 -9.53
C TYR A 72 5.67 -7.40 -8.51
N GLY A 73 5.34 -6.19 -8.07
CA GLY A 73 6.28 -5.36 -7.32
C GLY A 73 7.64 -5.19 -8.06
N PRO A 74 8.69 -4.71 -7.39
CA PRO A 74 8.66 -4.04 -6.09
C PRO A 74 7.88 -2.71 -6.14
N TYR A 75 7.44 -2.23 -4.98
CA TYR A 75 6.75 -0.95 -4.81
C TYR A 75 7.74 0.12 -4.39
N PHE A 76 7.62 1.30 -4.98
CA PHE A 76 8.29 2.50 -4.52
C PHE A 76 7.53 3.07 -3.33
N ILE A 77 8.27 3.40 -2.28
CA ILE A 77 7.75 4.09 -1.10
C ILE A 77 8.51 5.39 -0.94
N SER A 78 7.77 6.49 -0.85
CA SER A 78 8.32 7.80 -0.53
C SER A 78 7.73 8.29 0.79
N ILE A 79 8.59 8.78 1.67
CA ILE A 79 8.19 9.51 2.88
C ILE A 79 8.93 10.84 2.87
N THR A 80 8.27 11.92 2.45
CA THR A 80 8.83 13.27 2.32
C THR A 80 8.45 14.16 3.49
N GLU A 81 9.30 15.12 3.83
CA GLU A 81 9.07 16.05 4.95
C GLU A 81 8.52 17.40 4.45
N GLU A 82 7.48 17.91 5.09
CA GLU A 82 6.94 19.25 4.83
C GLU A 82 7.69 20.32 5.65
N PRO A 83 7.73 21.58 5.17
CA PRO A 83 7.35 22.02 3.82
C PRO A 83 8.43 21.75 2.76
N ASP A 84 9.58 21.21 3.16
CA ASP A 84 10.75 20.99 2.30
C ASP A 84 10.76 19.56 1.72
N TYR A 85 9.99 19.36 0.65
CA TYR A 85 9.88 18.08 -0.04
C TYR A 85 11.16 17.61 -0.74
N THR A 86 12.30 18.30 -0.56
CA THR A 86 13.63 17.79 -0.94
C THR A 86 14.21 16.84 0.10
N LYS A 87 13.62 16.79 1.30
CA LYS A 87 14.01 15.88 2.39
C LYS A 87 13.03 14.73 2.52
N GLY A 88 13.56 13.57 2.89
CA GLY A 88 12.77 12.37 3.10
C GLY A 88 13.55 11.10 2.81
N SER A 89 12.81 10.00 2.70
CA SER A 89 13.33 8.69 2.31
C SER A 89 12.59 8.17 1.09
N LEU A 90 13.34 7.75 0.08
CA LEU A 90 12.84 6.92 -1.02
C LEU A 90 13.35 5.49 -0.80
N SER A 91 12.46 4.52 -0.91
CA SER A 91 12.78 3.10 -0.71
C SER A 91 11.97 2.23 -1.66
N THR A 92 12.42 0.99 -1.83
CA THR A 92 11.66 -0.05 -2.55
C THR A 92 11.34 -1.19 -1.59
N ALA A 93 10.12 -1.70 -1.64
CA ALA A 93 9.71 -2.83 -0.82
C ALA A 93 8.77 -3.79 -1.57
N GLU A 94 8.72 -5.02 -1.10
CA GLU A 94 7.80 -6.05 -1.59
C GLU A 94 6.83 -6.44 -0.47
N PHE A 95 5.64 -6.86 -0.86
CA PHE A 95 4.73 -7.50 0.08
C PHE A 95 5.29 -8.86 0.48
N SER A 96 5.22 -9.18 1.76
CA SER A 96 5.47 -10.51 2.28
C SER A 96 4.48 -11.53 1.71
N LYS A 97 4.73 -12.82 1.96
CA LYS A 97 3.86 -13.92 1.48
C LYS A 97 2.43 -13.84 2.03
N ASP A 98 2.24 -13.25 3.20
CA ASP A 98 0.95 -12.97 3.83
C ASP A 98 0.32 -11.64 3.36
N GLY A 99 0.94 -10.96 2.39
CA GLY A 99 0.40 -9.75 1.78
C GLY A 99 0.60 -8.50 2.64
N ARG A 100 1.61 -8.46 3.52
CA ARG A 100 1.91 -7.30 4.37
C ARG A 100 3.18 -6.58 3.92
N LEU A 101 3.16 -5.26 3.97
CA LEU A 101 4.32 -4.41 3.75
C LEU A 101 4.34 -3.38 4.88
N GLN A 102 5.50 -3.17 5.49
CA GLN A 102 5.65 -2.16 6.53
C GLN A 102 7.02 -1.49 6.41
N ILE A 103 7.03 -0.16 6.54
CA ILE A 103 8.24 0.62 6.74
C ILE A 103 8.02 1.57 7.92
N SER A 104 9.08 1.82 8.68
CA SER A 104 9.08 2.77 9.78
C SER A 104 10.30 3.67 9.72
N ILE A 105 10.10 4.96 9.95
CA ILE A 105 11.16 5.91 10.28
C ILE A 105 11.08 6.14 11.79
N VAL A 106 12.20 5.98 12.47
CA VAL A 106 12.31 6.15 13.92
C VAL A 106 13.28 7.28 14.20
N ASP A 107 12.79 8.33 14.86
CA ASP A 107 13.60 9.45 15.32
C ASP A 107 13.39 9.65 16.82
N GLY A 108 14.30 9.07 17.61
CA GLY A 108 14.22 9.08 19.07
C GLY A 108 12.92 8.45 19.58
N ARG A 109 11.99 9.30 20.03
CA ARG A 109 10.69 8.91 20.62
C ARG A 109 9.52 9.00 19.67
N LEU A 110 9.76 9.44 18.43
CA LEU A 110 8.79 9.61 17.36
C LEU A 110 8.99 8.50 16.32
N VAL A 111 7.88 7.88 15.91
CA VAL A 111 7.86 6.84 14.88
C VAL A 111 6.79 7.19 13.86
N HIS A 112 7.22 7.33 12.61
CA HIS A 112 6.33 7.39 11.45
C HIS A 112 6.33 6.01 10.79
N LYS A 113 5.16 5.41 10.64
CA LYS A 113 5.01 4.06 10.08
C LYS A 113 4.04 4.10 8.90
N LEU A 114 4.43 3.49 7.79
CA LEU A 114 3.53 3.14 6.71
C LEU A 114 3.31 1.63 6.75
N GLU A 115 2.05 1.22 6.82
CA GLU A 115 1.65 -0.19 6.83
C GLU A 115 0.64 -0.43 5.73
N CYS A 116 0.87 -1.45 4.91
CA CYS A 116 0.06 -1.77 3.76
C CYS A 116 -0.30 -3.25 3.75
N PHE A 117 -1.48 -3.54 3.20
CA PHE A 117 -2.00 -4.89 2.99
C PHE A 117 -2.43 -5.05 1.54
N LYS A 118 -2.04 -6.18 0.94
CA LYS A 118 -2.46 -6.64 -0.38
C LYS A 118 -3.35 -7.87 -0.22
N LYS A 119 -4.61 -7.74 -0.62
CA LYS A 119 -5.54 -8.89 -0.69
C LYS A 119 -5.42 -9.55 -2.06
N ASN A 120 -5.16 -10.86 -2.05
CA ASN A 120 -5.16 -11.72 -3.22
C ASN A 120 -6.57 -12.23 -3.53
#